data_AF-A0A9D8DSY3-F1
#
_entry.id   AF-A0A9D8DSY3-F1
#
_cell.length_a   1.000
_cell.length_b   1.000
_cell.length_c   1.000
_cell.angle_alpha   90.00
_cell.angle_beta   90.00
_cell.angle_gamma   90.00
#
_symmetry.space_group_name_H-M   'P 1'
#
loop_
_entity.id
_entity.type
_entity.pdbx_description
1 polymer ?
#
loop_
_entity_poly.entity_id
_entity_poly.type
_entity_poly.pdbx_seq_one_letter_code
_entity_poly.pdbx_strand_id
1 'polypeptide(L)'
;MRFSVSLQAEGDREVTLDEVVELADAVAGLGGIASGFGTMSYGAQIIVDAETSDEAVEIALEQFNRAVASTSLPAWPVARAETIGEDDDYGDLDP
;
A
#
# COMPACT_ATOMS: atom_id res chain seq x y z
N MET A 1 -6.36 0.25 16.78
CA MET A 1 -6.42 -1.14 16.26
C MET A 1 -5.50 -1.17 15.07
N ARG A 2 -4.73 -2.24 14.89
CA ARG A 2 -3.80 -2.29 13.78
C ARG A 2 -4.49 -2.86 12.54
N PHE A 3 -4.39 -2.13 11.44
CA PHE A 3 -4.92 -2.54 10.15
C PHE A 3 -3.78 -2.72 9.18
N SER A 4 -3.87 -3.79 8.39
CA SER A 4 -3.05 -3.99 7.22
C SER A 4 -3.79 -3.46 6.00
N VAL A 5 -3.24 -2.44 5.35
CA VAL A 5 -3.88 -1.79 4.22
C VAL A 5 -3.04 -1.98 2.96
N SER A 6 -3.63 -2.62 1.95
CA SER A 6 -3.03 -2.86 0.64
C SER A 6 -3.51 -1.80 -0.34
N LEU A 7 -2.57 -1.03 -0.88
CA LEU A 7 -2.84 0.07 -1.81
C LEU A 7 -2.19 -0.22 -3.16
N GLN A 8 -2.91 0.07 -4.24
CA GLN A 8 -2.41 -0.07 -5.60
C GLN A 8 -2.77 1.17 -6.43
N ALA A 9 -1.75 1.77 -7.04
CA ALA A 9 -1.89 2.83 -8.02
C ALA A 9 -1.63 2.28 -9.42
N GLU A 10 -2.47 2.68 -10.37
CA GLU A 10 -2.41 2.22 -11.75
C GLU A 10 -1.97 3.35 -12.69
N GLY A 11 -1.09 2.98 -13.62
CA GLY A 11 -0.36 3.91 -14.46
C GLY A 11 -0.47 3.67 -15.95
N ASP A 12 0.30 4.45 -16.68
CA ASP A 12 0.41 4.43 -18.14
C ASP A 12 1.71 3.79 -18.66
N ARG A 13 2.62 3.38 -17.76
CA ARG A 13 3.89 2.72 -18.12
C ARG A 13 4.29 1.65 -17.13
N GLU A 14 5.27 0.85 -17.52
CA GLU A 14 5.88 -0.15 -16.64
C GLU A 14 6.73 0.51 -15.53
N VAL A 15 6.68 -0.07 -14.33
CA VAL A 15 7.46 0.33 -13.17
C VAL A 15 8.78 -0.45 -13.15
N THR A 16 9.88 0.27 -12.99
CA THR A 16 11.23 -0.29 -12.98
C THR A 16 11.62 -0.85 -11.60
N LEU A 17 12.68 -1.66 -11.54
CA LEU A 17 13.12 -2.26 -10.28
C LEU A 17 13.60 -1.19 -9.29
N ASP A 18 14.34 -0.20 -9.79
CA ASP A 18 14.87 0.91 -8.99
C ASP A 18 13.74 1.66 -8.28
N GLU A 19 12.69 2.00 -9.03
CA GLU A 19 11.51 2.68 -8.49
C GLU A 19 10.76 1.86 -7.42
N VAL A 20 10.68 0.53 -7.58
CA VAL A 20 10.09 -0.34 -6.54
C VAL A 20 10.98 -0.42 -5.31
N VAL A 21 12.30 -0.40 -5.48
CA VAL A 21 13.25 -0.36 -4.35
C VAL A 21 13.15 0.97 -3.61
N GLU A 22 13.03 2.10 -4.31
CA GLU A 22 12.77 3.41 -3.69
C GLU A 22 11.44 3.39 -2.90
N LEU A 23 10.38 2.82 -3.50
CA LEU A 23 9.09 2.67 -2.80
C LEU A 23 9.22 1.79 -1.57
N ALA A 24 9.96 0.68 -1.66
CA ALA A 24 10.21 -0.22 -0.54
C ALA A 24 10.89 0.50 0.64
N ASP A 25 11.90 1.33 0.36
CA ASP A 25 12.56 2.14 1.38
C ASP A 25 11.60 3.17 2.00
N ALA A 26 10.83 3.87 1.16
CA ALA A 26 9.87 4.88 1.59
C ALA A 26 8.76 4.31 2.50
N VAL A 27 8.29 3.07 2.24
CA VAL A 27 7.26 2.41 3.06
C VAL A 27 7.82 1.56 4.19
N ALA A 28 9.13 1.29 4.24
CA ALA A 28 9.73 0.45 5.27
C ALA A 28 9.47 0.98 6.69
N GLY A 29 9.50 2.31 6.86
CA GLY A 29 9.18 2.97 8.13
C GLY A 29 7.73 2.80 8.59
N LEU A 30 6.83 2.43 7.68
CA LEU A 30 5.40 2.16 7.94
C LEU A 30 5.14 0.66 8.16
N GLY A 31 6.19 -0.16 8.31
CA GLY A 31 6.09 -1.62 8.33
C GLY A 31 5.60 -2.18 6.99
N GLY A 32 5.84 -1.44 5.91
CA GLY A 32 5.27 -1.72 4.60
C GLY A 32 6.11 -2.60 3.69
N ILE A 33 5.47 -3.17 2.69
CA ILE A 33 6.06 -3.98 1.64
C ILE A 33 5.61 -3.42 0.29
N ALA A 34 6.57 -2.95 -0.52
CA ALA A 34 6.30 -2.46 -1.87
C ALA A 34 6.21 -3.60 -2.89
N SER A 35 5.45 -3.37 -3.96
CA SER A 35 5.30 -4.30 -5.08
C SER A 35 5.02 -3.55 -6.40
N GLY A 36 5.11 -4.26 -7.53
CA GLY A 36 4.78 -3.72 -8.86
C GLY A 36 5.92 -3.71 -9.88
N PHE A 37 7.04 -4.40 -9.62
CA PHE A 37 8.14 -4.44 -10.58
C PHE A 37 7.71 -5.15 -11.88
N GLY A 38 7.94 -4.50 -13.02
CA GLY A 38 7.58 -5.06 -14.33
C GLY A 38 6.08 -5.04 -14.62
N THR A 39 5.30 -4.26 -13.87
CA THR A 39 3.85 -4.08 -14.09
C THR A 39 3.50 -2.63 -14.39
N MET A 40 2.31 -2.40 -14.96
CA MET A 40 1.76 -1.05 -15.20
C MET A 40 1.09 -0.44 -13.95
N SER A 41 1.49 -0.91 -12.78
CA SER A 41 0.97 -0.48 -11.49
C SER A 41 2.04 -0.70 -10.44
N TYR A 42 2.01 0.12 -9.39
CA TYR A 42 2.79 -0.09 -8.17
C TYR A 42 1.86 -0.09 -6.98
N GLY A 43 2.29 -0.74 -5.91
CA GLY A 43 1.51 -0.81 -4.70
C GLY A 43 2.37 -0.99 -3.47
N ALA A 44 1.75 -0.81 -2.33
CA ALA A 44 2.34 -1.17 -1.06
C ALA A 44 1.28 -1.67 -0.11
N GLN A 45 1.64 -2.70 0.66
CA GLN A 45 0.94 -3.03 1.88
C GLN A 45 1.59 -2.25 3.00
N ILE A 46 0.83 -1.52 3.81
CA ILE A 46 1.34 -0.78 4.97
C ILE A 46 0.50 -1.07 6.21
N ILE A 47 1.10 -0.82 7.37
CA ILE A 47 0.46 -1.00 8.65
C ILE A 47 0.08 0.36 9.21
N VAL A 48 -1.17 0.51 9.62
CA VAL A 48 -1.68 1.74 10.25
C VAL A 48 -2.40 1.40 11.55
N ASP A 49 -2.38 2.33 12.50
CA ASP A 49 -3.23 2.28 13.69
C ASP A 49 -4.40 3.23 13.48
N ALA A 50 -5.62 2.71 13.61
CA ALA A 50 -6.86 3.45 13.44
C ALA A 50 -7.95 2.90 14.37
N GLU A 51 -9.03 3.65 14.55
CA GLU A 51 -10.22 3.22 15.27
C GLU A 51 -11.17 2.38 14.38
N THR A 52 -11.15 2.59 13.06
CA THR A 52 -12.02 1.90 12.09
C THR A 52 -11.30 1.56 10.78
N SER A 53 -11.84 0.62 10.01
CA SER A 53 -11.29 0.23 8.70
C SER A 53 -11.31 1.38 7.69
N ASP A 54 -12.38 2.18 7.63
CA ASP A 54 -12.46 3.36 6.76
C ASP A 54 -11.37 4.39 7.12
N GLU A 55 -11.21 4.68 8.41
CA GLU A 55 -10.15 5.58 8.88
C GLU A 55 -8.75 5.03 8.56
N ALA A 56 -8.56 3.71 8.67
CA ALA A 56 -7.32 3.05 8.26
C ALA A 56 -7.01 3.27 6.78
N VAL A 57 -8.01 3.20 5.88
CA VAL A 57 -7.82 3.51 4.45
C VAL A 57 -7.38 4.95 4.28
N GLU A 58 -8.03 5.91 4.93
CA GLU A 58 -7.73 7.33 4.79
C GLU A 58 -6.30 7.65 5.25
N ILE A 59 -5.90 7.15 6.42
CA ILE A 59 -4.53 7.29 6.94
C ILE A 59 -3.52 6.63 6.01
N ALA A 60 -3.81 5.40 5.57
CA ALA A 60 -2.93 4.66 4.69
C ALA A 60 -2.75 5.35 3.34
N LEU A 61 -3.82 5.88 2.75
CA LEU A 61 -3.78 6.65 1.51
C LEU A 61 -2.88 7.88 1.64
N GLU A 62 -3.01 8.65 2.72
CA GLU A 62 -2.15 9.83 2.92
C GLU A 62 -0.68 9.44 3.03
N GLN A 63 -0.37 8.42 3.85
CA GLN A 63 1.00 7.96 4.08
C GLN A 63 1.62 7.37 2.81
N PHE A 64 0.85 6.61 2.05
CA PHE A 64 1.28 6.05 0.77
C PHE A 64 1.56 7.14 -0.26
N ASN A 65 0.67 8.13 -0.42
CA ASN A 65 0.93 9.26 -1.32
C ASN A 65 2.16 10.06 -0.90
N ARG A 66 2.39 10.24 0.41
CA ARG A 66 3.60 10.88 0.92
C ARG A 66 4.85 10.07 0.62
N ALA A 67 4.79 8.75 0.77
CA ALA A 67 5.89 7.84 0.44
C ALA A 67 6.22 7.91 -1.06
N VAL A 68 5.21 7.79 -1.92
CA VAL A 68 5.37 7.92 -3.39
C VAL A 68 5.95 9.28 -3.77
N ALA A 69 5.50 10.35 -3.14
CA ALA A 69 6.03 11.70 -3.41
C ALA A 69 7.52 11.88 -3.00
N SER A 70 8.07 10.96 -2.21
CA SER A 70 9.50 10.96 -1.84
C SER A 70 10.39 10.12 -2.77
N THR A 71 9.80 9.42 -3.74
CA THR A 71 10.52 8.59 -4.72
C THR A 71 10.47 9.22 -6.12
N SER A 72 11.09 8.54 -7.10
CA SER A 72 11.01 8.93 -8.50
C SER A 72 9.73 8.44 -9.19
N LEU A 73 8.83 7.76 -8.47
CA LEU A 73 7.58 7.24 -9.04
C LEU A 73 6.63 8.38 -9.43
N PRO A 74 5.93 8.25 -10.57
CA PRO A 74 4.86 9.16 -10.92
C PRO A 74 3.71 9.02 -9.94
N ALA A 75 3.10 10.14 -9.55
CA ALA A 75 1.93 10.15 -8.67
C ALA A 75 0.69 9.69 -9.44
N TRP A 76 0.50 8.37 -9.54
CA TRP A 76 -0.66 7.76 -10.16
C TRP A 76 -1.86 7.70 -9.20
N PRO A 77 -3.10 7.72 -9.72
CA PRO A 77 -4.28 7.56 -8.89
C PRO A 77 -4.32 6.16 -8.28
N VAL A 78 -4.63 6.10 -6.98
CA VAL A 78 -4.89 4.83 -6.29
C VAL A 78 -6.20 4.25 -6.83
N ALA A 79 -6.12 3.10 -7.47
CA ALA A 79 -7.26 2.40 -8.06
C ALA A 79 -7.88 1.38 -7.10
N ARG A 80 -7.09 0.87 -6.15
CA ARG A 80 -7.54 -0.15 -5.19
C ARG A 80 -6.95 0.12 -3.80
N ALA A 81 -7.80 0.01 -2.79
CA ALA A 81 -7.45 0.05 -1.37
C ALA A 81 -8.22 -1.06 -0.65
N GLU A 82 -7.52 -1.98 0.00
CA GLU A 82 -8.11 -3.10 0.75
C GLU A 82 -7.57 -3.08 2.18
N THR A 83 -8.45 -3.29 3.16
CA THR A 83 -8.09 -3.32 4.58
C THR A 83 -8.37 -4.67 5.19
N ILE A 84 -7.41 -5.17 5.96
CA ILE A 84 -7.53 -6.37 6.78
C ILE A 84 -7.25 -5.96 8.22
N GLY A 85 -8.26 -6.07 9.09
CA GLY A 85 -8.12 -5.81 10.53
C GLY A 85 -7.72 -7.07 11.29
N GLU A 86 -7.09 -6.92 12.46
CA GLU A 86 -6.72 -8.05 13.34
C GLU A 86 -7.91 -8.95 13.76
N ASP A 87 -9.16 -8.45 13.68
CA ASP A 87 -10.39 -9.21 13.95
C ASP A 87 -10.95 -9.98 12.72
N ASP A 88 -10.40 -9.77 11.52
CA ASP A 88 -10.85 -10.43 10.28
C ASP A 88 -10.16 -11.80 10.04
N ASP A 89 -9.33 -12.25 10.98
CA ASP A 89 -8.48 -13.45 10.87
C ASP A 89 -9.25 -14.80 11.03
N TYR A 90 -10.59 -14.80 11.05
CA TYR A 90 -11.41 -16.02 11.23
C TYR A 90 -12.55 -16.17 10.22
N GLY A 91 -12.24 -16.00 8.92
CA GLY A 91 -13.24 -16.05 7.85
C GLY A 91 -13.28 -17.30 6.96
N ASP A 92 -12.18 -18.00 6.70
CA ASP A 92 -12.17 -19.01 5.62
C ASP A 92 -11.07 -20.06 5.79
N LEU A 93 -11.17 -20.96 6.78
CA LEU A 93 -10.55 -22.30 6.72
C LEU A 93 -11.22 -23.25 7.75
N ASP A 94 -12.31 -23.92 7.34
CA ASP A 94 -12.56 -25.34 7.68
C ASP A 94 -13.42 -25.97 6.54
N PRO A 95 -13.19 -27.25 6.17
CA PRO A 95 -13.27 -27.81 4.81
C PRO A 95 -14.64 -28.26 4.29
#